data_AF-A0A969UHT9-F1
#
_entry.id   AF-A0A969UHT9-F1
#
_cell.length_a   1.000
_cell.length_b   1.000
_cell.length_c   1.000
_cell.angle_alpha   90.00
_cell.angle_beta   90.00
_cell.angle_gamma   90.00
#
_symmetry.space_group_name_H-M   'P 1'
#
loop_
_entity.id
_entity.type
_entity.pdbx_description
1 polymer ?
#
loop_
_entity_poly.entity_id
_entity_poly.type
_entity_poly.pdbx_seq_one_letter_code
_entity_poly.pdbx_strand_id
1 'polypeptide(L)'
;MLWFAALQALDIEQVERALQRHIQCPDAGQFPPKPADVLRHAQGNSAANAALAWGRVVNAMARVGAYQSVDFNDAAIHAAVRDLGGWPLLCASPMEERPFFQKRFEAAFKAYAALADFEAPSELPGLTAQDWVLAGLPPPEPVLIAGVRSVPRLGHAVPQIEQVAQLLEMPA
;
A
#
# COMPACT_ATOMS: atom_id res chain seq x y z
N MET A 1 -9.04 12.31 28.77
CA MET A 1 -8.21 12.86 27.68
C MET A 1 -7.58 11.78 26.79
N LEU A 2 -7.11 10.65 27.33
CA LEU A 2 -6.44 9.58 26.55
C LEU A 2 -7.31 8.90 25.46
N TRP A 3 -8.61 8.69 25.72
CA TRP A 3 -9.54 8.07 24.76
C TRP A 3 -9.73 8.89 23.49
N PHE A 4 -9.90 10.20 23.64
CA PHE A 4 -10.10 11.12 22.51
C PHE A 4 -8.86 11.16 21.63
N ALA A 5 -7.66 11.28 22.23
CA ALA A 5 -6.40 11.26 21.48
C ALA A 5 -6.19 9.95 20.70
N ALA A 6 -6.57 8.81 21.27
CA ALA A 6 -6.45 7.51 20.60
C ALA A 6 -7.40 7.33 19.42
N LEU A 7 -8.58 7.97 19.44
CA LEU A 7 -9.61 7.84 18.41
C LEU A 7 -9.65 9.01 17.43
N GLN A 8 -8.84 10.04 17.63
CA GLN A 8 -8.85 11.26 16.81
C GLN A 8 -8.51 11.01 15.33
N ALA A 9 -7.80 9.91 15.03
CA ALA A 9 -7.47 9.51 13.66
C ALA A 9 -8.62 8.79 12.93
N LEU A 10 -9.70 8.43 13.63
CA LEU A 10 -10.86 7.74 13.08
C LEU A 10 -12.02 8.71 12.90
N ASP A 11 -12.77 8.51 11.82
CA ASP A 11 -14.05 9.20 11.64
C ASP A 11 -15.14 8.61 12.54
N ILE A 12 -16.17 9.40 12.84
CA ILE A 12 -17.26 8.99 13.73
C ILE A 12 -17.98 7.72 13.23
N GLU A 13 -18.15 7.58 11.92
CA GLU A 13 -18.73 6.38 11.31
C GLU A 13 -17.87 5.14 11.55
N GLN A 14 -16.54 5.30 11.55
CA GLN A 14 -15.62 4.19 11.78
C GLN A 14 -15.65 3.73 13.23
N VAL A 15 -15.76 4.68 14.17
CA VAL A 15 -15.92 4.39 15.60
C VAL A 15 -17.24 3.66 15.86
N GLU A 16 -18.34 4.13 15.27
CA GLU A 16 -19.65 3.50 15.43
C GLU A 16 -19.64 2.06 14.90
N ARG A 17 -19.13 1.83 13.68
CA ARG A 17 -19.02 0.48 13.10
C ARG A 17 -18.13 -0.43 13.95
N ALA A 18 -17.05 0.10 14.51
CA ALA A 18 -16.15 -0.66 15.37
C ALA A 18 -16.83 -1.09 16.68
N LEU A 19 -17.60 -0.19 17.30
CA LEU A 19 -18.37 -0.48 18.50
C LEU A 19 -19.50 -1.49 18.22
N GLN A 20 -20.22 -1.33 17.12
CA GLN A 20 -21.25 -2.30 16.70
C GLN A 20 -20.65 -3.71 16.51
N ARG A 21 -19.49 -3.81 15.85
CA ARG A 21 -18.79 -5.09 15.68
C ARG A 21 -18.33 -5.70 17.00
N HIS A 22 -17.88 -4.87 17.94
CA HIS A 22 -17.48 -5.33 19.28
C HIS A 22 -18.67 -5.93 20.05
N ILE A 23 -19.81 -5.24 20.04
CA ILE A 23 -21.04 -5.70 20.71
C ILE A 23 -21.55 -7.02 20.11
N GLN A 24 -21.43 -7.19 18.79
CA GLN A 24 -21.84 -8.40 18.09
C GLN A 24 -20.86 -9.57 18.26
N CYS A 25 -19.70 -9.37 18.89
CA CYS A 25 -18.69 -10.41 19.08
C CYS A 25 -18.94 -11.15 20.42
N PRO A 26 -19.37 -12.43 20.41
CA PRO A 26 -19.74 -13.14 21.64
C PRO A 26 -18.60 -13.27 22.65
N ASP A 27 -17.36 -13.39 22.15
CA ASP A 27 -16.16 -13.58 22.98
C ASP A 27 -15.60 -12.28 23.56
N ALA A 28 -15.78 -11.15 22.86
CA ALA A 28 -15.21 -9.85 23.24
C ALA A 28 -16.24 -8.86 23.82
N GLY A 29 -17.52 -9.01 23.47
CA GLY A 29 -18.63 -8.12 23.84
C GLY A 29 -19.11 -8.28 25.28
N GLN A 30 -18.53 -9.19 26.06
CA GLN A 30 -18.87 -9.37 27.49
C GLN A 30 -18.48 -8.15 28.35
N PHE A 31 -17.46 -7.41 27.93
CA PHE A 31 -16.93 -6.24 28.65
C PHE A 31 -16.97 -4.99 27.77
N PRO A 32 -17.07 -3.78 28.38
CA PRO A 32 -16.94 -2.54 27.63
C PRO A 32 -15.59 -2.49 26.89
N PRO A 33 -15.59 -2.08 25.61
CA PRO A 33 -14.38 -2.12 24.79
C PRO A 33 -13.32 -1.18 25.36
N LYS A 34 -12.05 -1.58 25.22
CA LYS A 34 -10.91 -0.70 25.44
C LYS A 34 -10.69 0.13 24.17
N PRO A 35 -10.01 1.30 24.22
CA PRO A 35 -9.72 2.07 23.00
C PRO A 35 -8.99 1.23 21.94
N ALA A 36 -8.11 0.32 22.38
CA ALA A 36 -7.38 -0.60 21.50
C ALA A 36 -8.30 -1.59 20.77
N ASP A 37 -9.39 -2.03 21.41
CA ASP A 37 -10.37 -2.94 20.78
C ASP A 37 -11.15 -2.20 19.69
N VAL A 38 -11.54 -0.94 19.95
CA VAL A 38 -12.18 -0.07 18.96
C VAL A 38 -11.26 0.15 17.77
N LEU A 39 -9.98 0.47 18.01
CA LEU A 39 -8.97 0.63 16.95
C LEU A 39 -8.81 -0.66 16.13
N ARG A 40 -8.77 -1.82 16.79
CA ARG A 40 -8.68 -3.13 16.12
C ARG A 40 -9.89 -3.42 15.23
N HIS A 41 -11.10 -3.10 15.70
CA HIS A 41 -12.32 -3.30 14.93
C HIS A 41 -12.52 -2.26 13.82
N ALA A 42 -11.99 -1.05 13.98
CA ALA A 42 -12.02 0.03 13.00
C ALA A 42 -11.00 -0.17 11.87
N GLN A 43 -9.74 -0.41 12.21
CA GLN A 43 -8.62 -0.55 11.24
C GLN A 43 -8.51 -1.97 10.65
N GLY A 44 -9.20 -2.93 11.26
CA GLY A 44 -9.16 -4.34 10.90
C GLY A 44 -7.97 -5.08 11.52
N ASN A 45 -7.95 -6.40 11.36
CA ASN A 45 -6.83 -7.21 11.82
C ASN A 45 -5.58 -6.93 10.96
N SER A 46 -4.49 -6.48 11.57
CA SER A 46 -3.21 -6.23 10.91
C SER A 46 -2.71 -7.46 10.12
N ALA A 47 -2.95 -8.68 10.62
CA ALA A 47 -2.63 -9.90 9.88
C ALA A 47 -3.47 -10.09 8.62
N ALA A 48 -4.77 -9.81 8.69
CA ALA A 48 -5.66 -9.89 7.52
C ALA A 48 -5.31 -8.82 6.48
N ASN A 49 -5.00 -7.60 6.92
CA ASN A 49 -4.57 -6.52 6.04
C ASN A 49 -3.27 -6.89 5.30
N ALA A 50 -2.29 -7.46 6.01
CA ALA A 50 -1.04 -7.92 5.41
C ALA A 50 -1.26 -9.03 4.37
N ALA A 51 -2.13 -10.00 4.67
CA ALA A 51 -2.46 -11.08 3.73
C ALA A 51 -3.19 -10.54 2.47
N LEU A 52 -4.11 -9.57 2.62
CA LEU A 52 -4.77 -8.92 1.50
C LEU A 52 -3.80 -8.11 0.64
N ALA A 53 -2.86 -7.38 1.27
CA ALA A 53 -1.80 -6.66 0.57
C ALA A 53 -0.91 -7.63 -0.23
N TRP A 54 -0.54 -8.77 0.36
CA TRP A 54 0.19 -9.82 -0.35
C TRP A 54 -0.60 -10.37 -1.55
N GLY A 55 -1.90 -10.61 -1.40
CA GLY A 55 -2.75 -11.02 -2.52
C GLY A 55 -2.76 -10.03 -3.68
N ARG A 56 -2.71 -8.71 -3.39
CA ARG A 56 -2.56 -7.68 -4.44
C ARG A 56 -1.22 -7.77 -5.14
N VAL A 57 -0.14 -7.97 -4.38
CA VAL A 57 1.21 -8.16 -4.92
C VAL A 57 1.26 -9.38 -5.84
N VAL A 58 0.73 -10.52 -5.40
CA VAL A 58 0.66 -11.75 -6.22
C VAL A 58 -0.15 -11.56 -7.50
N ASN A 59 -1.29 -10.87 -7.43
CA ASN A 59 -2.09 -10.57 -8.62
C ASN A 59 -1.36 -9.62 -9.59
N ALA A 60 -0.65 -8.62 -9.07
CA ALA A 60 0.17 -7.73 -9.88
C ALA A 60 1.35 -8.48 -10.54
N MET A 61 1.99 -9.41 -9.82
CA MET A 61 3.07 -10.24 -10.37
C MET A 61 2.56 -11.05 -11.57
N ALA A 62 1.37 -11.65 -11.46
CA ALA A 62 0.76 -12.44 -12.52
C ALA A 62 0.32 -11.60 -13.74
N ARG A 63 -0.10 -10.34 -13.53
CA ARG A 63 -0.64 -9.47 -14.59
C ARG A 63 0.42 -8.62 -15.29
N VAL A 64 1.37 -8.07 -14.55
CA VAL A 64 2.33 -7.06 -15.04
C VAL A 64 3.70 -7.69 -15.31
N GLY A 65 4.15 -8.58 -14.43
CA GLY A 65 5.46 -9.22 -14.51
C GLY A 65 6.63 -8.33 -14.09
N ALA A 66 7.86 -8.85 -14.22
CA ALA A 66 9.09 -8.24 -13.70
C ALA A 66 9.61 -7.03 -14.50
N TYR A 67 9.20 -6.88 -15.76
CA TYR A 67 9.80 -5.92 -16.69
C TYR A 67 9.25 -4.50 -16.53
N GLN A 68 7.95 -4.38 -16.26
CA GLN A 68 7.27 -3.09 -16.14
C GLN A 68 7.30 -2.59 -14.68
N SER A 69 7.36 -1.28 -14.52
CA SER A 69 7.25 -0.63 -13.21
C SER A 69 5.82 -0.65 -12.69
N VAL A 70 5.66 -0.64 -11.36
CA VAL A 70 4.36 -0.78 -10.70
C VAL A 70 4.21 0.23 -9.58
N ASP A 71 3.03 0.87 -9.49
CA ASP A 71 2.63 1.71 -8.34
C ASP A 71 1.33 1.15 -7.74
N PHE A 72 1.39 0.72 -6.48
CA PHE A 72 0.27 0.17 -5.71
C PHE A 72 -0.55 1.25 -4.99
N ASN A 73 -0.12 2.51 -5.06
CA ASN A 73 -0.63 3.65 -4.31
C ASN A 73 -0.64 3.41 -2.79
N ASP A 74 0.30 2.60 -2.30
CA ASP A 74 0.49 2.28 -0.89
C ASP A 74 1.99 2.22 -0.58
N ALA A 75 2.45 3.23 0.15
CA ALA A 75 3.86 3.36 0.53
C ALA A 75 4.37 2.17 1.35
N ALA A 76 3.51 1.56 2.19
CA ALA A 76 3.90 0.42 3.01
C ALA A 76 4.14 -0.83 2.17
N ILE A 77 3.37 -1.02 1.09
CA ILE A 77 3.61 -2.09 0.12
C ILE A 77 4.93 -1.84 -0.61
N HIS A 78 5.19 -0.62 -1.06
CA HIS A 78 6.43 -0.28 -1.76
C HIS A 78 7.67 -0.49 -0.90
N ALA A 79 7.65 -0.02 0.34
CA ALA A 79 8.76 -0.21 1.29
C ALA A 79 8.97 -1.70 1.60
N ALA A 80 7.91 -2.47 1.83
CA ALA A 80 8.02 -3.90 2.07
C ALA A 80 8.63 -4.64 0.86
N VAL A 81 8.18 -4.36 -0.36
CA VAL A 81 8.75 -5.00 -1.57
C VAL A 81 10.21 -4.61 -1.77
N ARG A 82 10.59 -3.35 -1.51
CA ARG A 82 11.98 -2.89 -1.56
C ARG A 82 12.87 -3.68 -0.61
N ASP A 83 12.44 -3.88 0.63
CA ASP A 83 13.19 -4.65 1.63
C ASP A 83 13.34 -6.14 1.29
N LEU A 84 12.40 -6.67 0.50
CA LEU A 84 12.46 -8.03 -0.03
C LEU A 84 13.47 -8.16 -1.19
N GLY A 85 14.06 -7.06 -1.66
CA GLY A 85 15.02 -7.01 -2.78
C GLY A 85 14.43 -6.45 -4.07
N GLY A 86 13.25 -5.82 -4.00
CA GLY A 86 12.63 -5.12 -5.12
C GLY A 86 11.71 -5.99 -5.99
N TRP A 87 11.04 -5.32 -6.93
CA TRP A 87 10.00 -5.93 -7.75
C TRP A 87 10.50 -7.03 -8.69
N PRO A 88 11.62 -6.87 -9.42
CA PRO A 88 12.10 -7.92 -10.31
C PRO A 88 12.48 -9.21 -9.58
N LEU A 89 13.15 -9.09 -8.42
CA LEU A 89 13.54 -10.25 -7.64
C LEU A 89 12.32 -11.01 -7.13
N LEU A 90 11.31 -10.28 -6.63
CA LEU A 90 10.06 -10.88 -6.17
C LEU A 90 9.33 -11.60 -7.31
N CYS A 91 9.24 -10.99 -8.49
CA CYS A 91 8.64 -11.61 -9.67
C CYS A 91 9.41 -12.85 -10.17
N ALA A 92 10.74 -12.86 -10.02
CA ALA A 92 11.59 -13.98 -10.45
C ALA A 92 11.61 -15.15 -9.44
N SER A 93 11.06 -14.96 -8.23
CA SER A 93 11.08 -15.98 -7.19
C SER A 93 10.33 -17.26 -7.60
N PRO A 94 10.89 -18.45 -7.31
CA PRO A 94 10.23 -19.71 -7.61
C PRO A 94 8.99 -19.93 -6.72
N MET A 95 8.04 -20.71 -7.23
CA MET A 95 6.77 -21.01 -6.55
C MET A 95 6.99 -21.61 -5.14
N GLU A 96 8.04 -22.40 -4.97
CA GLU A 96 8.40 -23.09 -3.73
C GLU A 96 8.84 -22.12 -2.63
N GLU A 97 9.44 -20.99 -2.99
CA GLU A 97 9.91 -19.96 -2.06
C GLU A 97 8.82 -18.93 -1.73
N ARG A 98 7.69 -18.91 -2.46
CA ARG A 98 6.59 -17.97 -2.24
C ARG A 98 6.09 -17.91 -0.79
N PRO A 99 5.94 -19.02 -0.05
CA PRO A 99 5.52 -18.96 1.36
C PRO A 99 6.53 -18.23 2.26
N PHE A 100 7.83 -18.31 1.93
CA PHE A 100 8.88 -17.58 2.65
C PHE A 100 8.82 -16.08 2.35
N PHE A 101 8.71 -15.71 1.07
CA PHE A 101 8.53 -14.31 0.68
C PHE A 101 7.24 -13.72 1.25
N GLN A 102 6.15 -14.48 1.27
CA GLN A 102 4.90 -14.06 1.90
C GLN A 102 5.11 -13.71 3.38
N LYS A 103 5.72 -14.61 4.17
CA LYS A 103 5.96 -14.35 5.60
C LYS A 103 6.84 -13.12 5.83
N ARG A 104 7.89 -12.96 5.03
CA ARG A 104 8.77 -11.78 5.11
C ARG A 104 8.05 -10.50 4.72
N PHE A 105 7.27 -10.54 3.65
CA PHE A 105 6.44 -9.42 3.21
C PHE A 105 5.44 -9.02 4.29
N GLU A 106 4.69 -9.98 4.84
CA GLU A 106 3.70 -9.71 5.87
C GLU A 106 4.34 -9.11 7.13
N ALA A 107 5.53 -9.56 7.52
CA ALA A 107 6.27 -8.98 8.64
C ALA A 107 6.73 -7.54 8.35
N ALA A 108 7.33 -7.30 7.18
CA ALA A 108 7.79 -5.98 6.78
C ALA A 108 6.62 -4.99 6.61
N PHE A 109 5.54 -5.42 5.94
CA PHE A 109 4.34 -4.60 5.74
C PHE A 109 3.71 -4.19 7.08
N LYS A 110 3.61 -5.11 8.05
CA LYS A 110 3.08 -4.77 9.39
C LYS A 110 3.95 -3.74 10.10
N ALA A 111 5.27 -3.81 9.93
CA ALA A 111 6.18 -2.81 10.47
C ALA A 111 5.90 -1.45 9.83
N TYR A 112 5.95 -1.35 8.50
CA TYR A 112 5.73 -0.08 7.79
C TYR A 112 4.34 0.50 7.98
N ALA A 113 3.30 -0.33 8.01
CA ALA A 113 1.93 0.11 8.26
C ALA A 113 1.72 0.65 9.68
N ALA A 114 2.61 0.33 10.63
CA ALA A 114 2.58 0.87 11.99
C ALA A 114 3.39 2.17 12.15
N LEU A 115 4.28 2.49 11.21
CA LEU A 115 5.01 3.76 11.21
C LEU A 115 4.15 4.88 10.63
N ALA A 116 4.25 6.07 11.24
CA ALA A 116 3.58 7.27 10.74
C ALA A 116 4.31 7.86 9.52
N ASP A 117 5.65 7.87 9.56
CA ASP A 117 6.50 8.44 8.52
C ASP A 117 7.66 7.48 8.21
N PHE A 118 7.91 7.23 6.92
CA PHE A 118 9.05 6.47 6.43
C PHE A 118 9.32 6.80 4.96
N GLU A 119 10.57 6.60 4.54
CA GLU A 119 10.95 6.81 3.15
C GLU A 119 10.62 5.56 2.33
N ALA A 120 9.64 5.68 1.44
CA ALA A 120 9.25 4.65 0.48
C ALA A 120 9.44 5.16 -0.95
N PRO A 121 9.82 4.28 -1.89
CA PRO A 121 9.87 4.70 -3.28
C PRO A 121 8.44 4.97 -3.79
N SER A 122 8.30 6.01 -4.63
CA SER A 122 7.01 6.38 -5.21
C SER A 122 6.44 5.30 -6.14
N GLU A 123 7.32 4.49 -6.71
CA GLU A 123 7.02 3.38 -7.61
C GLU A 123 8.04 2.25 -7.41
N LEU A 124 7.69 1.05 -7.85
CA LEU A 124 8.59 -0.10 -7.86
C LEU A 124 9.12 -0.29 -9.29
N PRO A 125 10.41 0.02 -9.56
CA PRO A 125 10.94 -0.02 -10.92
C PRO A 125 11.09 -1.46 -11.42
N GLY A 126 10.51 -1.73 -12.59
CA GLY A 126 10.75 -2.97 -13.32
C GLY A 126 12.11 -2.99 -13.99
N LEU A 127 12.51 -4.13 -14.56
CA LEU A 127 13.80 -4.28 -15.24
C LEU A 127 13.99 -3.25 -16.36
N THR A 128 12.96 -3.01 -17.16
CA THR A 128 13.03 -2.06 -18.28
C THR A 128 13.30 -0.63 -17.80
N ALA A 129 12.63 -0.22 -16.71
CA ALA A 129 12.88 1.11 -16.15
C ALA A 129 14.29 1.24 -15.60
N GLN A 130 14.82 0.18 -14.97
CA GLN A 130 16.20 0.18 -14.48
C GLN A 130 17.21 0.30 -15.63
N ASP A 131 17.02 -0.46 -16.72
CA ASP A 131 17.88 -0.40 -17.90
C ASP A 131 17.86 0.99 -18.55
N TRP A 132 16.68 1.62 -18.64
CA TRP A 132 16.53 2.95 -19.23
C TRP A 132 17.21 4.03 -18.39
N VAL A 133 17.05 3.97 -17.07
CA VAL A 133 17.72 4.89 -16.15
C VAL A 133 19.24 4.75 -16.27
N LEU A 134 19.77 3.53 -16.37
CA LEU A 134 21.19 3.29 -16.60
C LEU A 134 21.68 3.84 -17.95
N ALA A 135 20.83 3.78 -18.99
CA ALA A 135 21.09 4.35 -20.30
C ALA A 135 20.89 5.89 -20.37
N GLY A 136 20.44 6.54 -19.29
CA GLY A 136 20.13 7.97 -19.25
C GLY A 136 18.83 8.36 -19.96
N LEU A 137 17.94 7.40 -20.22
CA LEU A 137 16.62 7.61 -20.80
C LEU A 137 15.56 7.80 -19.70
N PRO A 138 14.47 8.56 -19.97
CA PRO A 138 13.38 8.73 -19.01
C PRO A 138 12.63 7.41 -18.81
N PRO A 139 12.47 6.90 -17.57
CA PRO A 139 11.82 5.61 -17.35
C PRO A 139 10.37 5.59 -17.85
N PRO A 140 9.88 4.43 -18.33
CA PRO A 140 8.50 4.28 -18.76
C PRO A 140 7.53 4.47 -17.59
N GLU A 141 6.33 4.98 -17.88
CA GLU A 141 5.30 5.21 -16.86
C GLU A 141 4.91 3.91 -16.13
N PRO A 142 4.79 3.93 -14.80
CA PRO A 142 4.43 2.75 -14.01
C PRO A 142 2.98 2.36 -14.22
N VAL A 143 2.71 1.06 -14.17
CA VAL A 143 1.35 0.53 -14.16
C VAL A 143 0.72 0.76 -12.79
N LEU A 144 -0.33 1.56 -12.75
CA LEU A 144 -1.12 1.78 -11.53
C LEU A 144 -1.94 0.53 -11.19
N ILE A 145 -1.71 -0.04 -10.01
CA ILE A 145 -2.52 -1.14 -9.47
C ILE A 145 -3.61 -0.53 -8.59
N ALA A 146 -4.78 -0.32 -9.18
CA ALA A 146 -5.94 0.18 -8.45
C ALA A 146 -6.26 -0.72 -7.24
N GLY A 147 -6.24 -0.13 -6.04
CA GLY A 147 -6.58 -0.80 -4.78
C GLY A 147 -7.70 -0.06 -4.04
N VAL A 148 -8.58 -0.82 -3.37
CA VAL A 148 -9.77 -0.32 -2.62
C VAL A 148 -9.40 0.37 -1.30
N ARG A 149 -8.14 0.79 -1.10
CA ARG A 149 -7.74 1.47 0.11
C ARG A 149 -6.66 2.50 -0.23
N SER A 150 -7.11 3.71 -0.51
CA SER A 150 -6.27 4.91 -0.53
C SER A 150 -6.09 5.36 0.91
N VAL A 151 -4.90 5.20 1.48
CA VAL A 151 -4.46 6.18 2.48
C VAL A 151 -3.95 7.35 1.64
N PRO A 152 -4.59 8.53 1.67
CA PRO A 152 -4.14 9.65 0.85
C PRO A 152 -2.70 10.00 1.22
N ARG A 153 -1.83 10.11 0.20
CA ARG A 153 -0.50 10.68 0.36
C ARG A 153 -0.67 12.12 0.85
N LEU A 154 -0.27 12.42 2.09
CA LEU A 154 -0.13 13.81 2.53
C LEU A 154 1.13 14.38 1.87
N GLY A 155 0.93 15.10 0.76
CA GLY A 155 1.97 15.55 -0.16
C GLY A 155 2.42 14.38 -1.03
N HIS A 156 2.36 14.42 -2.36
CA HIS A 156 2.87 15.47 -3.23
C HIS A 156 1.89 15.61 -4.40
N ALA A 157 1.60 16.85 -4.79
CA ALA A 157 0.77 17.15 -5.93
C ALA A 157 1.34 16.46 -7.17
N VAL A 158 0.60 15.48 -7.70
CA VAL A 158 0.74 15.06 -9.08
C VAL A 158 0.14 16.21 -9.90
N PRO A 159 0.92 16.94 -10.72
CA PRO A 159 0.32 17.93 -11.60
C PRO A 159 -0.58 17.17 -12.58
N GLN A 160 -1.87 17.48 -12.54
CA GLN A 160 -2.86 16.99 -13.49
C GLN A 160 -2.36 17.29 -14.91
N ILE A 161 -2.49 16.28 -15.77
CA ILE A 161 -2.17 16.29 -17.20
C ILE A 161 -3.12 17.26 -17.91
N GLU A 162 -2.86 18.56 -17.78
CA GLU A 162 -3.70 19.63 -18.36
C GLU A 162 -2.87 20.74 -19.04
N GLN A 163 -1.71 20.40 -19.62
CA GLN A 163 -0.91 21.37 -20.41
C GLN A 163 -0.41 20.90 -21.78
N VAL A 164 -0.76 19.70 -22.26
CA VAL A 164 -0.38 19.30 -23.63
C VAL A 164 -1.26 19.96 -24.71
N ALA A 165 -2.31 20.70 -24.34
CA ALA A 165 -3.19 21.39 -25.30
C ALA A 165 -2.70 22.78 -25.77
N GLN A 166 -1.59 23.31 -25.24
CA GLN A 166 -1.10 24.66 -25.62
C GLN A 166 0.04 24.70 -26.65
N LEU A 167 0.43 23.54 -27.23
CA LEU A 167 1.49 23.47 -28.25
C LEU A 167 0.99 23.25 -29.69
N LEU A 168 -0.31 23.38 -29.94
CA LEU A 168 -0.89 23.23 -31.29
C LEU A 168 -1.72 24.41 -31.81
N GLU A 169 -1.65 25.58 -31.17
CA GLU A 169 -2.23 26.82 -31.73
C GLU A 169 -1.17 27.92 -31.89
N MET A 170 -0.29 27.74 -32.88
CA MET A 170 0.35 28.84 -33.58
C MET A 170 0.04 28.71 -35.08
N PRO A 171 -0.79 29.59 -35.65
CA PRO A 171 -0.72 29.89 -37.07
C PRO A 171 0.26 31.04 -37.33
N ALA A 172 0.87 30.99 -38.51
CA ALA A 172 1.95 31.85 -39.03
C ALA A 172 1.61 33.34 -39.13
#